data_AF-A0A841CS53-F1
#
_entry.id   AF-A0A841CS53-F1
#
_cell.length_a   1.000
_cell.length_b   1.000
_cell.length_c   1.000
_cell.angle_alpha   90.00
_cell.angle_beta   90.00
_cell.angle_gamma   90.00
#
_symmetry.space_group_name_H-M   'P 1'
#
loop_
_entity.id
_entity.type
_entity.pdbx_description
1 polymer ?
#
loop_
_entity_poly.entity_id
_entity_poly.type
_entity_poly.pdbx_seq_one_letter_code
_entity_poly.pdbx_strand_id
1 'polypeptide(L)'
;MTRDELLFSAWLTSLNFRLGRYAVRLLDEVNPLATTTYTTDLASVEAQLGDELRELANALLDKAAGLPFPVQPAAERPRTPMPEIPEF
;
A
#
# COMPACT_ATOMS: atom_id res chain seq x y z
N MET A 1 17.56 7.88 13.01
CA MET A 1 16.43 7.78 12.08
C MET A 1 15.29 8.59 12.66
N THR A 2 14.77 9.57 11.92
CA THR A 2 13.69 10.46 12.37
C THR A 2 12.31 9.83 12.14
N ARG A 3 11.27 10.33 12.82
CA ARG A 3 9.89 9.85 12.63
C ARG A 3 9.45 9.99 11.16
N ASP A 4 9.82 11.10 10.52
CA ASP A 4 9.48 11.36 9.12
C ASP A 4 10.20 10.41 8.16
N GLU A 5 11.45 10.03 8.45
CA GLU A 5 12.16 9.00 7.68
C GLU A 5 11.45 7.64 7.78
N LEU A 6 10.98 7.26 8.98
CA LEU A 6 10.21 6.03 9.16
C LEU A 6 8.89 6.05 8.40
N LEU A 7 8.15 7.17 8.46
CA LEU A 7 6.88 7.33 7.73
C LEU A 7 7.11 7.26 6.22
N PHE A 8 8.14 7.94 5.72
CA PHE A 8 8.51 7.90 4.31
C PHE A 8 8.91 6.48 3.86
N SER A 9 9.73 5.77 4.65
CA SER A 9 10.11 4.38 4.35
C SER A 9 8.91 3.43 4.36
N ALA A 10 7.95 3.63 5.29
CA ALA A 10 6.73 2.84 5.34
C ALA A 10 5.86 3.07 4.08
N TRP A 11 5.72 4.33 3.65
CA TRP A 11 5.03 4.67 2.41
C TRP A 11 5.68 4.06 1.17
N LEU A 12 6.99 4.20 1.02
CA LEU A 12 7.71 3.55 -0.09
C LEU A 12 7.50 2.03 -0.11
N THR A 13 7.44 1.41 1.07
CA THR A 13 7.19 -0.04 1.18
C THR A 13 5.78 -0.40 0.70
N SER A 14 4.75 0.36 1.11
CA SER A 14 3.38 0.18 0.63
C SER A 14 3.29 0.32 -0.89
N LEU A 15 3.91 1.39 -1.41
CA LEU A 15 3.92 1.71 -2.83
C LEU A 15 4.61 0.63 -3.66
N ASN A 16 5.76 0.13 -3.19
CA ASN A 16 6.46 -0.99 -3.82
C ASN A 16 5.61 -2.26 -3.87
N PHE A 17 4.86 -2.55 -2.81
CA PHE A 17 3.96 -3.70 -2.80
C PHE A 17 2.84 -3.57 -3.82
N ARG A 18 2.25 -2.38 -3.97
CA ARG A 18 1.22 -2.11 -4.99
C ARG A 18 1.77 -2.12 -6.41
N LEU A 19 2.96 -1.58 -6.63
CA LEU A 19 3.67 -1.67 -7.92
C LEU A 19 3.92 -3.12 -8.32
N GLY A 20 4.33 -3.96 -7.37
CA GLY A 20 4.48 -5.40 -7.60
C GLY A 20 3.16 -6.05 -8.03
N ARG A 21 2.05 -5.73 -7.35
CA ARG A 21 0.71 -6.22 -7.75
C ARG A 21 0.31 -5.75 -9.15
N TYR A 22 0.53 -4.48 -9.46
CA TYR A 22 0.25 -3.92 -10.78
C TYR A 22 1.03 -4.63 -11.88
N ALA A 23 2.34 -4.84 -11.69
CA ALA A 23 3.18 -5.56 -12.65
C ALA A 23 2.70 -7.00 -12.87
N VAL A 24 2.32 -7.72 -11.80
CA VAL A 24 1.78 -9.07 -11.91
C VAL A 24 0.46 -9.08 -12.70
N ARG A 25 -0.46 -8.14 -12.43
CA ARG A 25 -1.73 -8.06 -13.16
C ARG A 25 -1.55 -7.71 -14.63
N LEU A 26 -0.60 -6.83 -14.96
CA LEU A 26 -0.23 -6.58 -16.36
C LEU A 26 0.28 -7.85 -17.05
N LEU A 27 1.10 -8.64 -16.35
CA LEU A 27 1.58 -9.92 -16.87
C LEU A 27 0.45 -10.94 -17.05
N ASP A 28 -0.54 -10.95 -16.16
CA ASP A 28 -1.72 -11.81 -16.31
C ASP A 28 -2.57 -11.43 -17.52
N GLU A 29 -2.75 -10.13 -17.81
CA GLU A 29 -3.55 -9.70 -18.96
C GLU A 29 -2.91 -10.07 -20.30
N VAL A 30 -1.58 -9.98 -20.39
CA VAL A 30 -0.86 -10.32 -21.63
C VAL A 30 -0.61 -11.82 -21.80
N ASN A 31 -0.68 -12.60 -20.72
CA ASN A 31 -0.46 -14.04 -20.76
C ASN A 31 -1.75 -14.80 -20.40
N PRO A 32 -2.48 -15.35 -21.39
CA PRO A 32 -3.72 -16.08 -21.15
C PRO A 32 -3.55 -17.40 -20.37
N LEU A 33 -2.31 -17.84 -20.12
CA LEU A 33 -1.97 -19.00 -19.29
C LEU A 33 -1.55 -18.62 -17.87
N ALA A 34 -1.58 -17.33 -17.51
CA ALA A 34 -1.22 -16.90 -16.18
C ALA A 34 -2.24 -17.43 -15.15
N THR A 35 -1.72 -18.07 -14.11
CA THR A 35 -2.50 -18.75 -13.06
C THR A 35 -2.44 -18.03 -11.72
N THR A 36 -2.05 -16.75 -11.70
CA THR A 36 -1.87 -16.07 -10.43
C THR A 36 -3.21 -15.91 -9.71
N THR A 37 -3.21 -16.12 -8.39
CA THR A 37 -4.42 -16.13 -7.56
C THR A 37 -4.98 -14.73 -7.30
N TYR A 38 -4.47 -13.70 -7.98
CA TYR A 38 -4.90 -12.33 -7.76
C TYR A 38 -6.26 -12.07 -8.42
N THR A 39 -7.29 -11.93 -7.59
CA THR A 39 -8.69 -11.72 -8.02
C THR A 39 -9.06 -10.26 -8.19
N THR A 40 -8.19 -9.33 -7.81
CA THR A 40 -8.43 -7.88 -7.93
C THR A 40 -8.31 -7.44 -9.40
N ASP A 41 -9.28 -6.66 -9.85
CA ASP A 41 -9.31 -6.05 -11.17
C ASP A 41 -8.16 -5.06 -11.35
N LEU A 42 -7.60 -5.02 -12.58
CA LEU A 42 -6.46 -4.16 -12.89
C LEU A 42 -6.78 -2.68 -12.64
N ALA A 43 -7.97 -2.23 -13.04
CA ALA A 43 -8.41 -0.85 -12.87
C ALA A 43 -8.43 -0.41 -11.38
N SER A 44 -8.86 -1.28 -10.47
CA SER A 44 -8.79 -1.00 -9.03
C SER A 44 -7.36 -0.93 -8.51
N VAL A 45 -6.47 -1.79 -9.00
CA VAL A 45 -5.03 -1.73 -8.63
C VAL A 45 -4.41 -0.42 -9.13
N GLU A 46 -4.72 0.00 -10.36
CA GLU A 46 -4.27 1.27 -10.95
C GLU A 46 -4.78 2.47 -10.17
N ALA A 47 -6.07 2.50 -9.84
CA ALA A 47 -6.66 3.58 -9.05
C ALA A 47 -5.99 3.71 -7.67
N GLN A 48 -5.83 2.59 -6.96
CA GLN A 48 -5.17 2.56 -5.65
C GLN A 48 -3.71 3.00 -5.71
N LEU A 49 -2.98 2.58 -6.75
CA LEU A 49 -1.59 2.98 -6.95
C LEU A 49 -1.49 4.48 -7.28
N GLY A 50 -2.38 4.99 -8.15
CA GLY A 50 -2.43 6.39 -8.51
C GLY A 50 -2.74 7.31 -7.32
N ASP A 51 -3.68 6.90 -6.47
CA ASP A 51 -4.00 7.62 -5.24
C ASP A 51 -2.82 7.67 -4.26
N GLU A 52 -2.13 6.55 -4.01
CA GLU A 52 -0.96 6.54 -3.14
C GLU A 52 0.22 7.36 -3.69
N LEU A 53 0.46 7.32 -5.01
CA LEU A 53 1.48 8.15 -5.65
C LEU A 53 1.18 9.64 -5.48
N ARG A 54 -0.09 10.01 -5.62
CA ARG A 54 -0.55 11.39 -5.43
C ARG A 54 -0.42 11.84 -3.97
N GLU A 55 -0.79 10.99 -3.01
CA GLU A 55 -0.59 11.26 -1.58
C GLU A 55 0.90 11.45 -1.24
N LEU A 56 1.77 10.58 -1.76
CA LEU A 56 3.21 10.69 -1.58
C LEU A 56 3.77 12.00 -2.15
N ALA A 57 3.37 12.36 -3.37
CA ALA A 57 3.80 13.59 -4.00
C ALA A 57 3.39 14.83 -3.17
N ASN A 58 2.15 14.87 -2.69
CA ASN A 58 1.66 15.98 -1.85
C ASN A 58 2.45 16.08 -0.54
N ALA A 59 2.67 14.97 0.16
CA ALA A 59 3.43 15.00 1.41
C ALA A 59 4.89 15.44 1.24
N LEU A 60 5.52 15.11 0.11
CA LEU A 60 6.87 15.58 -0.21
C LEU A 60 6.89 17.09 -0.41
N LEU A 61 5.89 17.65 -1.09
CA LEU A 61 5.74 19.10 -1.25
C LEU A 61 5.48 19.79 0.09
N ASP A 62 4.61 19.23 0.92
CA ASP A 62 4.33 19.75 2.27
C ASP A 62 5.59 19.74 3.14
N LYS A 63 6.35 18.64 3.12
CA LYS A 63 7.63 18.54 3.84
C LYS A 63 8.64 19.57 3.34
N ALA A 64 8.73 19.79 2.03
CA ALA A 64 9.60 20.82 1.46
C ALA A 64 9.18 22.24 1.87
N ALA A 65 7.89 22.46 2.12
CA ALA A 65 7.35 23.71 2.69
C ALA A 65 7.55 23.84 4.22
N GLY A 66 8.20 22.86 4.87
CA GLY A 66 8.45 22.85 6.31
C GLY A 66 7.31 22.29 7.16
N LEU A 67 6.29 21.68 6.55
CA LEU A 67 5.22 21.00 7.25
C LEU A 67 5.63 19.56 7.63
N PRO A 68 5.09 19.01 8.73
CA PRO A 68 5.38 17.62 9.10
C PRO A 68 4.76 16.64 8.10
N PHE A 69 5.37 15.46 7.98
CA PHE A 69 4.83 14.39 7.15
C PHE A 69 3.46 13.91 7.68
N PRO A 70 2.44 13.73 6.82
CA PRO A 70 1.14 13.26 7.27
C PRO A 70 1.27 11.85 7.85
N VAL A 71 0.62 11.64 8.98
CA VAL A 71 0.45 10.29 9.54
C VAL A 71 -0.73 9.68 8.80
N GLN A 72 -0.49 8.71 7.93
CA GLN A 72 -1.58 7.94 7.35
C GLN A 72 -2.36 7.31 8.52
N PRO A 73 -3.70 7.48 8.61
CA PRO A 73 -4.48 6.67 9.53
C PRO A 73 -4.24 5.23 9.10
N ALA A 74 -3.69 4.41 10.01
CA ALA A 74 -3.56 2.99 9.75
C ALA A 74 -4.93 2.51 9.30
N ALA A 75 -5.06 2.09 8.04
CA ALA A 75 -6.27 1.44 7.55
C ALA A 75 -6.68 0.45 8.63
N GLU A 76 -7.88 0.60 9.19
CA GLU A 76 -8.35 -0.18 10.33
C GLU A 76 -8.04 -1.65 10.02
N ARG A 77 -6.96 -2.18 10.59
CA ARG A 77 -6.71 -3.60 10.52
C ARG A 77 -7.90 -4.19 11.26
N PRO A 78 -8.74 -5.03 10.63
CA PRO A 78 -9.75 -5.74 11.39
C PRO A 78 -8.99 -6.45 12.51
N ARG A 79 -9.32 -6.10 13.76
CA ARG A 79 -8.70 -6.72 14.93
C ARG A 79 -8.96 -8.21 14.77
N THR A 80 -7.92 -8.99 14.50
CA THR A 80 -8.02 -10.44 14.52
C THR A 80 -8.57 -10.79 15.90
N PRO A 81 -9.75 -11.42 16.03
CA PRO A 81 -10.25 -11.81 17.33
C PRO A 81 -9.22 -12.72 17.97
N MET A 82 -8.88 -12.42 19.23
CA MET A 82 -7.93 -13.20 20.01
C MET A 82 -8.50 -14.63 20.10
N PRO A 83 -7.75 -15.68 19.71
CA PRO A 83 -8.25 -17.04 19.86
C PRO A 83 -8.47 -17.30 21.36
N GLU A 84 -9.71 -17.65 21.72
CA GLU A 84 -10.04 -18.12 23.06
C GLU A 84 -9.22 -19.39 23.33
N ILE A 85 -8.32 -19.32 24.30
CA ILE A 85 -7.56 -20.48 24.74
C ILE A 85 -8.54 -21.34 25.57
N PRO A 86 -8.82 -22.59 25.19
CA PRO A 86 -9.66 -23.45 26.01
C PRO A 86 -8.96 -23.74 27.33
N GLU A 87 -9.62 -23.42 28.44
CA GLU A 87 -9.21 -23.88 29.77
C GLU A 87 -9.44 -25.39 29.83
N PHE A 88 -8.35 -26.15 29.97
CA PHE A 88 -8.36 -27.58 30.29
C PHE A 88 -8.08 -27.78 31.77
#